data_AF-A0A1L8MJU0-F1
#
_entry.id   AF-A0A1L8MJU0-F1
#
_cell.length_a   1.000
_cell.length_b   1.000
_cell.length_c   1.000
_cell.angle_alpha   90.00
_cell.angle_beta   90.00
_cell.angle_gamma   90.00
#
_symmetry.space_group_name_H-M   'P 1'
#
loop_
_entity.id
_entity.type
_entity.pdbx_description
1 polymer ?
#
loop_
_entity_poly.entity_id
_entity_poly.type
_entity_poly.pdbx_seq_one_letter_code
_entity_poly.pdbx_strand_id
1 'polypeptide(L)' 'MQAQLNAEVMSKPFLAEKPEEVDAYIKSMLEKGEKPQEYQGTNWRPGYTCRDLLRYNWREYRNCRYYYRYYGRYY' A
#
# COMPACT_ATOMS: atom_id res chain seq x y z
N MET A 1 4.60 30.87 -11.03
CA MET A 1 5.13 29.66 -10.36
C MET A 1 4.05 28.74 -9.74
N GLN A 2 2.78 28.81 -10.16
CA GLN A 2 1.74 27.85 -9.73
C GLN A 2 1.48 26.71 -10.71
N ALA A 3 1.81 26.89 -12.00
CA ALA A 3 1.52 25.90 -13.04
C ALA A 3 2.36 24.61 -12.93
N GLN A 4 3.55 24.66 -12.31
CA GLN A 4 4.43 23.50 -12.15
C GLN A 4 3.97 22.55 -11.03
N LEU A 5 3.42 23.09 -9.94
CA LEU A 5 2.90 22.27 -8.83
C LEU A 5 1.66 21.45 -9.23
N ASN A 6 0.87 21.95 -10.19
CA ASN A 6 -0.33 21.25 -10.66
C ASN A 6 -0.03 20.10 -11.63
N ALA A 7 1.11 20.12 -12.32
CA ALA A 7 1.49 19.08 -13.27
C ALA A 7 1.98 17.80 -12.58
N GLU A 8 2.66 17.92 -11.43
CA GLU A 8 3.14 16.78 -10.64
C GLU A 8 2.02 16.04 -9.90
N VAL A 9 0.89 16.71 -9.62
CA VAL A 9 -0.28 16.12 -8.97
C VAL A 9 -1.15 15.36 -9.98
N MET A 10 -1.26 15.86 -11.21
CA MET A 10 -2.09 15.25 -12.27
C MET A 10 -1.42 14.07 -13.00
N SER A 11 -0.10 13.89 -12.86
CA SER A 11 0.64 12.81 -13.53
C SER A 11 0.68 11.49 -12.75
N LYS A 12 0.26 11.49 -11.47
CA LYS A 12 0.22 10.26 -10.68
C LYS A 12 -1.07 9.50 -10.99
N PRO A 13 -0.99 8.23 -11.40
CA PRO A 13 -2.19 7.42 -11.58
C PRO A 13 -2.93 7.36 -10.23
N PHE A 14 -4.16 7.86 -10.21
CA PHE A 14 -5.02 7.75 -9.04
C PHE A 14 -5.44 6.28 -8.92
N LEU A 15 -4.67 5.50 -8.16
CA LEU A 15 -5.02 4.12 -7.87
C LEU A 15 -6.22 4.12 -6.92
N ALA A 16 -7.37 3.69 -7.43
CA ALA A 16 -8.55 3.48 -6.61
C ALA A 16 -8.31 2.31 -5.65
N GLU A 17 -8.79 2.44 -4.41
CA GLU A 17 -8.83 1.31 -3.50
C GLU A 17 -9.82 0.27 -4.03
N LYS A 18 -9.40 -1.00 -4.01
CA LYS A 18 -10.24 -2.17 -4.32
C LYS A 18 -10.30 -3.09 -3.10
N PRO A 19 -11.20 -2.81 -2.13
CA PRO A 19 -11.23 -3.52 -0.86
C PRO A 19 -11.35 -5.04 -1.01
N GLU A 20 -12.19 -5.50 -1.94
CA GLU A 20 -12.50 -6.91 -2.15
C GLU A 20 -11.27 -7.68 -2.65
N GLU A 21 -10.47 -7.09 -3.55
CA GLU A 21 -9.22 -7.69 -4.05
C GLU A 21 -8.17 -7.77 -2.93
N VAL A 22 -8.11 -6.75 -2.06
CA VAL A 22 -7.20 -6.73 -0.91
C VAL A 22 -7.59 -7.80 0.11
N ASP A 23 -8.86 -7.89 0.44
CA ASP A 23 -9.37 -8.85 1.43
C ASP A 23 -9.22 -10.29 0.92
N ALA A 24 -9.51 -10.54 -0.36
CA ALA A 24 -9.27 -11.84 -0.99
C ALA A 24 -7.79 -12.23 -0.94
N TYR A 25 -6.88 -11.29 -1.24
CA TYR A 25 -5.45 -11.54 -1.12
C TYR A 25 -5.04 -11.87 0.32
N ILE A 26 -5.45 -11.04 1.28
CA ILE A 26 -5.14 -11.24 2.71
C ILE A 26 -5.62 -12.61 3.19
N LYS A 27 -6.87 -12.96 2.87
CA LYS A 27 -7.44 -14.27 3.21
C LYS A 27 -6.60 -15.40 2.65
N SER A 28 -6.22 -15.32 1.37
CA SER A 28 -5.41 -16.36 0.72
C SER A 28 -4.02 -16.51 1.35
N MET A 29 -3.39 -15.43 1.81
CA MET A 29 -2.07 -15.48 2.45
C MET A 29 -2.14 -16.03 3.87
N LEU A 30 -3.19 -15.65 4.62
CA LEU A 30 -3.48 -16.19 5.94
C LEU A 30 -3.76 -17.70 5.89
N GLU A 31 -4.57 -18.15 4.92
CA GLU A 31 -4.88 -19.56 4.71
C GLU A 31 -3.63 -20.38 4.37
N LYS A 32 -2.67 -19.80 3.64
CA LYS A 32 -1.36 -20.42 3.36
C LYS A 32 -0.40 -20.39 4.55
N GLY A 33 -0.70 -19.65 5.62
CA GLY A 33 0.20 -19.46 6.75
C GLY A 33 1.49 -18.71 6.40
N GLU A 34 1.50 -17.98 5.28
CA GLU A 34 2.68 -17.25 4.82
C GLU A 34 2.88 -15.98 5.63
N LYS A 35 3.97 -15.88 6.39
CA LYS A 35 4.26 -14.66 7.16
C LYS A 35 4.51 -13.48 6.21
N PRO A 36 3.88 -12.30 6.45
CA PRO A 36 4.19 -11.12 5.67
C PRO A 36 5.66 -10.76 5.84
N GLN A 37 6.33 -10.47 4.73
CA GLN A 37 7.72 -10.00 4.76
C GLN A 37 7.78 -8.55 5.22
N GLU A 38 8.90 -8.19 5.85
CA GLU A 38 9.26 -6.80 6.09
C GLU A 38 9.30 -6.00 4.78
N TYR A 39 9.19 -4.67 4.88
CA TYR A 39 9.10 -3.82 3.70
C TYR A 39 10.34 -3.92 2.83
N GLN A 40 10.14 -4.16 1.52
CA GLN A 40 11.20 -4.27 0.51
C GLN A 40 11.05 -3.24 -0.62
N GLY A 41 10.13 -2.28 -0.50
CA GLY A 41 9.93 -1.23 -1.50
C GLY A 41 10.77 0.03 -1.23
N THR A 42 10.45 1.12 -1.93
CA THR A 42 11.16 2.42 -1.81
C THR A 42 10.27 3.60 -1.39
N ASN A 43 8.96 3.39 -1.26
CA ASN A 43 7.98 4.45 -0.98
C ASN A 43 7.61 4.58 0.51
N TRP A 44 7.93 3.60 1.36
CA TRP A 44 7.64 3.68 2.81
C TRP A 44 8.46 4.77 3.48
N ARG A 45 7.83 5.48 4.42
CA ARG A 45 8.48 6.51 5.24
C ARG A 45 7.92 6.47 6.66
N PRO A 46 8.71 6.87 7.68
CA PRO A 46 8.20 7.05 9.03
C PRO A 46 6.96 7.94 9.06
N GLY A 47 5.91 7.50 9.74
CA GLY A 47 4.62 8.19 9.85
C GLY A 47 3.62 7.88 8.73
N TYR A 48 3.98 7.04 7.74
CA TYR A 48 3.03 6.60 6.71
C TYR A 48 2.04 5.57 7.26
N THR A 49 0.88 5.54 6.63
CA THR A 49 -0.08 4.44 6.70
C THR A 49 -0.06 3.66 5.39
N CYS A 50 -0.71 2.50 5.35
CA CYS A 50 -0.85 1.77 4.09
C CYS A 50 -1.48 2.62 2.98
N ARG A 51 -2.44 3.50 3.32
CA ARG A 51 -3.12 4.35 2.34
C ARG A 51 -2.16 5.31 1.62
N ASP A 52 -1.06 5.71 2.26
CA ASP A 52 -0.06 6.57 1.62
C ASP A 52 0.69 5.82 0.51
N LEU A 53 0.91 4.51 0.67
CA LEU A 53 1.51 3.66 -0.35
C LEU A 53 0.62 3.48 -1.58
N LEU A 54 -0.71 3.59 -1.43
CA LEU A 54 -1.66 3.49 -2.56
C LEU A 54 -1.39 4.54 -3.64
N ARG A 55 -0.80 5.69 -3.28
CA ARG A 55 -0.46 6.77 -4.22
C ARG A 55 0.72 6.43 -5.13
N TYR A 56 1.48 5.40 -4.78
CA TYR A 56 2.73 5.03 -5.45
C TYR A 56 2.63 3.66 -6.09
N ASN A 57 2.08 2.68 -5.36
CA ASN A 57 2.13 1.29 -5.79
C ASN A 57 1.02 0.44 -5.14
N TRP A 58 0.16 -0.16 -5.97
CA TRP A 58 -0.90 -1.08 -5.53
C TRP A 58 -0.37 -2.28 -4.76
N ARG A 59 0.76 -2.87 -5.18
CA ARG A 59 1.36 -4.04 -4.52
C ARG A 59 1.86 -3.69 -3.12
N GLU A 60 2.53 -2.55 -2.97
CA GLU A 60 3.01 -2.10 -1.67
C GLU A 60 1.86 -1.78 -0.72
N TYR A 61 0.80 -1.13 -1.24
CA TYR A 61 -0.44 -0.90 -0.52
C TYR A 61 -1.05 -2.21 0.00
N ARG A 62 -1.31 -3.17 -0.90
CA ARG A 62 -1.91 -4.47 -0.58
C ARG A 62 -1.05 -5.25 0.41
N ASN A 63 0.27 -5.28 0.22
CA ASN A 63 1.19 -5.96 1.12
C ASN A 63 1.24 -5.29 2.51
N CYS A 64 1.18 -3.96 2.59
CA CYS A 64 1.08 -3.25 3.86
C CYS A 64 -0.22 -3.60 4.60
N ARG A 65 -1.36 -3.66 3.89
CA ARG A 65 -2.63 -4.07 4.49
C ARG A 65 -2.54 -5.48 5.07
N TYR A 66 -1.85 -6.38 4.36
CA TYR A 66 -1.58 -7.73 4.87
C TYR A 66 -0.67 -7.71 6.11
N TYR A 67 0.45 -6.97 6.06
CA TYR A 67 1.37 -6.82 7.18
C TYR A 67 0.65 -6.29 8.43
N TYR A 68 -0.13 -5.23 8.29
CA TYR A 68 -0.92 -4.64 9.37
C TYR A 68 -1.95 -5.62 9.93
N ARG A 69 -2.62 -6.40 9.07
CA ARG A 69 -3.60 -7.40 9.51
C ARG A 69 -2.97 -8.53 10.34
N TYR A 70 -1.73 -8.89 10.03
CA TYR A 70 -0.98 -9.96 10.68
C TYR A 70 -0.29 -9.49 11.97
N TYR A 71 0.38 -8.34 11.94
CA TYR A 71 1.20 -7.82 13.05
C TYR A 71 0.53 -6.74 13.90
N GLY A 72 -0.56 -6.13 13.44
CA GLY A 72 -1.24 -5.03 14.15
C GLY A 72 -0.47 -3.70 14.12
N ARG A 73 0.59 -3.60 13.32
CA ARG A 73 1.41 -2.39 13.15
C ARG A 73 1.79 -2.18 11.70
N TYR A 74 2.16 -0.96 11.35
CA TYR A 74 2.78 -0.69 10.06
C TYR A 74 4.27 -1.07 10.07
N TYR A 75 4.92 -1.03 8.89
CA TYR A 75 6.35 -1.32 8.76
C TYR A 75 7.22 -0.40 9.63
#